data_AF-A0AAU9VRG2-F1
#
_entry.id   AF-A0AAU9VRG2-F1
#
_cell.length_a   1.000
_cell.length_b   1.000
_cell.length_c   1.000
_cell.angle_alpha   90.00
_cell.angle_beta   90.00
_cell.angle_gamma   90.00
#
_symmetry.space_group_name_H-M   'P 1'
#
loop_
_entity.id
_entity.type
_entity.pdbx_description
1 polymer ?
#
loop_
_entity_poly.entity_id
_entity_poly.type
_entity_poly.pdbx_seq_one_letter_code
_entity_poly.pdbx_strand_id
1 'polypeptide(L)'
;MSDSIRTSFRCGLRGFHVYQDIWKPVIGETLHCIHERNNIHDRYAIAATKRLPGRLADSIVGHLPREISRCTRFLISRGGNVKVTVIDSKHRRSPLIQGGLEIPVTVCIELDSTSKNILVLERYKKLVNENYKKPINGNFDDCKKDILRDLYESSDSDEDDTSSID
;
A
#
# COMPACT_ATOMS: atom_id res chain seq x y z
N MET A 1 11.49 -4.00 34.08
CA MET A 1 10.56 -3.46 33.07
C MET A 1 11.43 -2.83 32.00
N SER A 2 11.49 -3.42 30.81
CA SER A 2 12.25 -2.85 29.69
C SER A 2 11.42 -1.72 29.09
N ASP A 3 11.91 -0.49 29.17
CA ASP A 3 11.29 0.63 28.48
C ASP A 3 11.30 0.37 26.98
N SER A 4 10.20 0.71 26.29
CA SER A 4 10.08 0.59 24.84
C SER A 4 9.98 1.97 24.20
N ILE A 5 10.71 2.18 23.11
CA ILE A 5 10.58 3.36 22.26
C ILE A 5 9.60 3.07 21.12
N ARG A 6 8.80 4.08 20.76
CA ARG A 6 7.84 3.97 19.66
C ARG A 6 7.95 5.13 18.69
N THR A 7 7.70 4.85 17.42
CA THR A 7 7.48 5.87 16.39
C THR A 7 6.31 5.49 15.50
N SER A 8 5.67 6.50 14.90
CA SER A 8 4.62 6.29 13.94
C SER A 8 4.72 7.24 12.75
N PHE A 9 4.30 6.78 11.58
CA PHE A 9 4.21 7.60 10.37
C PHE A 9 3.05 7.13 9.49
N ARG A 10 2.54 8.03 8.63
CA ARG A 10 1.44 7.70 7.71
C ARG A 10 1.98 7.18 6.38
N CYS A 11 1.48 6.05 5.91
CA CYS A 11 1.75 5.53 4.57
C CYS A 11 0.49 4.90 3.94
N GLY A 12 0.63 4.32 2.75
CA GLY A 12 -0.39 3.49 2.13
C GLY A 12 0.00 2.02 2.21
N LEU A 13 -0.91 1.16 2.65
CA LEU A 13 -0.79 -0.28 2.53
C LEU A 13 -1.18 -0.68 1.12
N ARG A 14 -0.21 -1.17 0.33
CA ARG A 14 -0.35 -1.42 -1.10
C ARG A 14 -0.84 -2.83 -1.40
N GLY A 15 -1.33 -3.02 -2.62
CA GLY A 15 -1.81 -4.32 -3.10
C GLY A 15 -3.29 -4.54 -2.83
N PHE A 16 -4.06 -3.52 -2.46
CA PHE A 16 -5.48 -3.68 -2.08
C PHE A 16 -6.31 -4.37 -3.17
N HIS A 17 -6.10 -4.02 -4.44
CA HIS A 17 -6.75 -4.66 -5.59
C HIS A 17 -6.52 -6.17 -5.70
N VAL A 18 -5.45 -6.71 -5.10
CA VAL A 18 -5.16 -8.15 -5.03
C VAL A 18 -5.91 -8.83 -3.87
N TYR A 19 -6.17 -8.09 -2.79
CA TYR A 19 -6.67 -8.64 -1.52
C TYR A 19 -8.10 -8.22 -1.17
N GLN A 20 -8.74 -7.38 -2.00
CA GLN A 20 -10.06 -6.81 -1.74
C GLN A 20 -11.17 -7.86 -1.55
N ASP A 21 -11.01 -9.07 -2.11
CA ASP A 21 -11.97 -10.17 -1.97
C ASP A 21 -11.90 -10.85 -0.61
N ILE A 22 -10.73 -10.82 0.04
CA ILE A 22 -10.48 -11.50 1.32
C ILE A 22 -10.38 -10.52 2.50
N TRP A 23 -10.19 -9.23 2.23
CA TRP A 23 -10.05 -8.20 3.25
C TRP A 23 -10.79 -6.93 2.89
N LYS A 24 -11.71 -6.54 3.79
CA LYS A 24 -12.34 -5.22 3.81
C LYS A 24 -11.71 -4.39 4.91
N PRO A 25 -11.11 -3.22 4.61
CA PRO A 25 -10.45 -2.39 5.62
C PRO A 25 -11.48 -1.77 6.57
N VAL A 26 -11.22 -1.85 7.87
CA VAL A 26 -12.06 -1.23 8.91
C VAL A 26 -11.25 -0.14 9.59
N ILE A 27 -11.78 1.08 9.68
CA ILE A 27 -11.07 2.20 10.32
C ILE A 27 -10.75 1.84 11.78
N GLY A 28 -9.51 2.06 12.20
CA GLY A 28 -9.01 1.68 13.53
C GLY A 28 -8.56 0.23 13.65
N GLU A 29 -8.80 -0.63 12.65
CA GLU A 29 -8.27 -1.99 12.62
C GLU A 29 -6.74 -1.96 12.63
N THR A 30 -6.14 -2.75 13.52
CA THR A 30 -4.69 -2.89 13.63
C THR A 30 -4.25 -4.25 13.14
N LEU A 31 -3.32 -4.27 12.18
CA LEU A 31 -2.77 -5.47 11.57
C LEU A 31 -1.30 -5.61 11.93
N HIS A 32 -0.84 -6.86 12.07
CA HIS A 32 0.57 -7.15 12.30
C HIS A 32 1.35 -7.20 10.98
N CYS A 33 2.56 -6.67 10.99
CA CYS A 33 3.45 -6.71 9.84
C CYS A 33 4.58 -7.72 10.05
N ILE A 34 4.81 -8.57 9.06
CA ILE A 34 5.85 -9.60 9.08
C ILE A 34 6.75 -9.52 7.84
N HIS A 35 7.98 -10.02 7.93
CA HIS A 35 8.86 -10.18 6.77
C HIS A 35 8.42 -11.39 5.95
N GLU A 36 7.96 -11.16 4.73
CA GLU A 36 7.61 -12.20 3.78
C GLU A 36 8.88 -12.70 3.05
N ARG A 37 9.40 -13.86 3.47
CA ARG A 37 10.69 -14.38 2.97
C ARG A 37 10.65 -14.85 1.52
N ASN A 38 9.48 -15.27 1.04
CA ASN A 38 9.32 -15.97 -0.24
C ASN A 38 8.71 -15.07 -1.34
N ASN A 39 8.76 -13.74 -1.16
CA ASN A 39 8.23 -12.82 -2.15
C ASN A 39 9.16 -12.71 -3.36
N ILE A 40 8.63 -13.02 -4.55
CA ILE A 40 9.39 -13.03 -5.82
C ILE A 40 9.72 -11.62 -6.33
N HIS A 41 8.99 -10.59 -5.90
CA HIS A 41 9.11 -9.22 -6.39
C HIS A 41 10.02 -8.36 -5.51
N ASP A 42 10.00 -8.59 -4.20
CA ASP A 42 10.85 -7.92 -3.22
C ASP A 42 11.28 -8.87 -2.09
N ARG A 43 12.56 -9.25 -2.07
CA ARG A 43 13.16 -10.06 -1.00
C ARG A 43 13.03 -9.45 0.41
N TYR A 44 12.72 -8.17 0.51
CA TYR A 44 12.54 -7.43 1.76
C TYR A 44 11.08 -7.12 2.08
N ALA A 45 10.13 -7.68 1.32
CA ALA A 45 8.70 -7.40 1.44
C ALA A 45 8.19 -7.54 2.87
N ILE A 46 7.49 -6.50 3.33
CA ILE A 46 6.80 -6.51 4.63
C ILE A 46 5.30 -6.62 4.38
N ALA A 47 4.74 -7.77 4.75
CA ALA A 47 3.34 -8.09 4.57
C ALA A 47 2.54 -7.71 5.82
N ALA A 48 1.40 -7.05 5.65
CA ALA A 48 0.39 -6.92 6.69
C ALA A 48 -0.48 -8.17 6.69
N THR A 49 -0.74 -8.71 7.87
CA THR A 49 -1.39 -10.00 8.07
C THR A 49 -2.63 -9.86 8.93
N LYS A 50 -3.64 -10.65 8.59
CA LYS A 50 -4.93 -10.73 9.30
C LYS A 50 -5.34 -12.18 9.49
N ARG A 51 -5.82 -12.49 10.68
CA ARG A 51 -6.51 -13.75 10.95
C ARG A 51 -7.91 -13.71 10.35
N LEU A 52 -8.13 -14.46 9.28
CA LEU A 52 -9.44 -14.55 8.63
C LEU A 52 -10.29 -15.67 9.24
N PRO A 53 -11.62 -15.51 9.30
CA PRO A 53 -12.52 -16.60 9.69
C PRO A 53 -12.31 -17.83 8.80
N GLY A 54 -12.27 -19.02 9.40
CA GLY A 54 -12.09 -20.28 8.67
C GLY A 54 -10.66 -20.57 8.22
N ARG A 55 -9.67 -19.74 8.58
CA ARG A 55 -8.25 -20.01 8.31
C ARG A 55 -7.47 -20.25 9.60
N LEU A 56 -6.61 -21.28 9.57
CA LEU A 56 -5.72 -21.62 10.69
C LEU A 56 -4.48 -20.71 10.76
N ALA A 57 -4.06 -20.19 9.61
CA ALA A 57 -2.92 -19.28 9.49
C ALA A 57 -3.38 -17.88 9.09
N ASP A 58 -2.59 -16.88 9.48
CA ASP A 58 -2.82 -15.50 9.08
C ASP A 58 -2.66 -15.35 7.57
N SER A 59 -3.56 -14.58 6.96
CA SER A 59 -3.53 -14.28 5.54
C SER A 59 -2.93 -12.90 5.31
N ILE A 60 -2.15 -12.77 4.23
CA ILE A 60 -1.62 -11.48 3.79
C ILE A 60 -2.77 -10.67 3.19
N VAL A 61 -2.87 -9.41 3.60
CA VAL A 61 -3.92 -8.48 3.15
C VAL A 61 -3.36 -7.22 2.47
N GLY A 62 -2.04 -7.12 2.36
CA GLY A 62 -1.34 -6.04 1.70
C GLY A 62 0.11 -5.98 2.11
N HIS A 63 0.83 -5.04 1.52
CA HIS A 63 2.26 -4.84 1.77
C HIS A 63 2.58 -3.40 2.09
N LEU A 64 3.58 -3.19 2.93
CA LEU A 64 4.18 -1.87 3.05
C LEU A 64 4.85 -1.48 1.71
N PRO A 65 4.97 -0.17 1.43
CA PRO A 65 5.67 0.31 0.26
C PRO A 65 7.08 -0.28 0.14
N ARG A 66 7.46 -0.70 -1.07
CA ARG A 66 8.77 -1.31 -1.38
C ARG A 66 9.93 -0.39 -0.97
N GLU A 67 9.72 0.92 -1.12
CA GLU A 67 10.64 2.00 -0.80
C GLU A 67 11.08 1.99 0.68
N ILE A 68 10.20 1.50 1.58
CA ILE A 68 10.48 1.42 3.03
C ILE A 68 10.63 -0.03 3.53
N SER A 69 10.47 -1.02 2.65
CA SER A 69 10.47 -2.43 3.04
C SER A 69 11.82 -2.89 3.58
N ARG A 70 12.92 -2.47 2.94
CA ARG A 70 14.29 -2.81 3.39
C ARG A 70 14.62 -2.29 4.79
N CYS A 71 14.34 -1.01 5.05
CA CYS A 71 14.63 -0.43 6.36
C CYS A 71 13.69 -1.01 7.43
N THR A 72 12.43 -1.27 7.10
CA THR A 72 11.46 -1.87 8.03
C THR A 72 11.83 -3.31 8.39
N ARG A 73 12.28 -4.11 7.42
CA ARG A 73 12.82 -5.46 7.69
C ARG A 73 13.98 -5.42 8.68
N PHE A 74 14.89 -4.45 8.53
CA PHE A 74 16.01 -4.32 9.45
C PHE A 74 15.54 -4.10 10.90
N LEU A 75 14.49 -3.31 11.11
CA LEU A 75 13.90 -3.13 12.43
C LEU A 75 13.28 -4.42 12.98
N ILE A 76 12.53 -5.16 12.15
CA ILE A 76 11.96 -6.46 12.53
C ILE A 76 13.07 -7.45 12.92
N SER A 77 14.20 -7.46 12.18
CA SER A 77 15.35 -8.33 12.52
C SER A 77 16.04 -7.99 13.85
N ARG A 78 15.77 -6.80 14.40
CA ARG A 78 16.24 -6.36 15.73
C ARG A 78 15.21 -6.59 16.84
N GLY A 79 14.14 -7.33 16.58
CA GLY A 79 13.04 -7.53 17.52
C GLY A 79 12.00 -6.41 17.50
N GLY A 80 12.01 -5.54 16.49
CA GLY A 80 11.02 -4.49 16.34
C GLY A 80 9.64 -5.05 16.01
N ASN A 81 8.63 -4.63 16.77
CA ASN A 81 7.24 -4.94 16.49
C ASN A 81 6.68 -3.88 15.55
N VAL A 82 6.18 -4.30 14.39
CA VAL A 82 5.62 -3.39 13.39
C VAL A 82 4.15 -3.72 13.22
N LYS A 83 3.30 -2.71 13.40
CA LYS A 83 1.85 -2.79 13.23
C LYS A 83 1.40 -1.69 12.28
N VAL A 84 0.28 -1.91 11.62
CA VAL A 84 -0.39 -0.87 10.83
C VAL A 84 -1.82 -0.70 11.31
N THR A 85 -2.24 0.55 11.49
CA THR A 85 -3.61 0.90 11.85
C THR A 85 -4.29 1.59 10.68
N VAL A 86 -5.43 1.08 10.25
CA VAL A 86 -6.21 1.63 9.14
C VAL A 86 -6.76 3.01 9.53
N ILE A 87 -6.47 4.02 8.71
CA ILE A 87 -6.95 5.40 8.90
C ILE A 87 -8.22 5.64 8.09
N ASP A 88 -8.29 5.07 6.90
CA ASP A 88 -9.40 5.24 5.96
C ASP A 88 -9.75 3.90 5.35
N SER A 89 -11.05 3.60 5.23
CA SER A 89 -11.54 2.41 4.55
C SER A 89 -11.56 2.57 3.04
N LYS A 90 -11.53 3.80 2.53
CA LYS A 90 -11.47 4.07 1.10
C LYS A 90 -10.05 3.87 0.59
N HIS A 91 -9.96 3.14 -0.52
CA HIS A 91 -8.72 2.99 -1.24
C HIS A 91 -8.42 4.25 -2.06
N ARG A 92 -7.13 4.48 -2.33
CA ARG A 92 -6.65 5.50 -3.26
C ARG A 92 -5.64 4.91 -4.23
N ARG A 93 -5.35 5.64 -5.30
CA ARG A 93 -4.28 5.27 -6.23
C ARG A 93 -2.93 5.38 -5.54
N SER A 94 -2.12 4.32 -5.68
CA SER A 94 -0.73 4.29 -5.26
C SER A 94 0.10 5.26 -6.12
N PRO A 95 1.10 5.96 -5.56
CA PRO A 95 1.95 6.91 -6.30
C PRO A 95 2.96 6.23 -7.26
N LEU A 96 2.78 4.96 -7.58
CA LEU A 96 3.64 4.22 -8.51
C LEU A 96 3.24 4.52 -9.96
N ILE A 97 4.22 4.57 -10.87
CA ILE A 97 4.00 4.75 -12.32
C ILE A 97 3.05 3.67 -12.87
N GLN A 98 3.27 2.42 -12.45
CA GLN A 98 2.44 1.26 -12.78
C GLN A 98 1.06 1.27 -12.10
N GLY A 99 0.83 2.21 -11.18
CA GLY A 99 -0.44 2.37 -10.46
C GLY A 99 -0.64 1.39 -9.31
N GLY A 100 -1.88 0.92 -9.17
CA GLY A 100 -2.34 0.07 -8.07
C GLY A 100 -3.14 0.83 -7.02
N LEU A 101 -3.74 0.06 -6.11
CA LEU A 101 -4.56 0.58 -5.02
C LEU A 101 -3.85 0.42 -3.67
N GLU A 102 -3.94 1.46 -2.85
CA GLU A 102 -3.45 1.47 -1.47
C GLU A 102 -4.50 1.96 -0.48
N ILE A 103 -4.47 1.41 0.73
CA ILE A 103 -5.29 1.82 1.87
C ILE A 103 -4.47 2.75 2.78
N PRO A 104 -4.93 3.96 3.11
CA PRO A 104 -4.24 4.83 4.06
C PRO A 104 -4.12 4.18 5.45
N VAL A 105 -2.89 4.05 5.95
CA VAL A 105 -2.57 3.46 7.27
C VAL A 105 -1.57 4.31 8.05
N THR A 106 -1.58 4.17 9.37
CA THR A 106 -0.49 4.60 10.25
C THR A 106 0.35 3.39 10.59
N VAL A 107 1.63 3.41 10.24
CA VAL A 107 2.60 2.40 10.69
C VAL A 107 3.07 2.78 12.08
N CYS A 108 3.00 1.84 13.01
CA CYS A 108 3.51 1.95 14.37
C CYS A 108 4.64 0.95 14.56
N ILE A 109 5.77 1.43 15.07
CA ILE A 109 6.96 0.62 15.29
C ILE A 109 7.35 0.76 16.75
N GLU A 110 7.54 -0.37 17.41
CA GLU A 110 7.95 -0.49 18.81
C GLU A 110 9.27 -1.28 18.88
N LEU A 111 10.22 -0.78 19.65
CA LEU A 111 11.53 -1.39 19.90
C LEU A 111 11.92 -1.21 21.36
N ASP A 112 12.82 -2.04 21.87
CA ASP A 112 13.41 -1.84 23.19
C ASP A 112 14.22 -0.54 23.24
N SER A 113 14.10 0.18 24.37
CA SER A 113 14.79 1.44 24.65
C SER A 113 16.26 1.19 24.94
N THR A 114 17.05 1.03 23.87
CA THR A 114 18.51 0.99 23.91
C THR A 114 19.07 2.14 23.11
N SER A 115 20.23 2.68 23.50
CA SER A 115 20.88 3.80 22.78
C SER A 115 21.08 3.47 21.29
N LYS A 116 21.37 2.20 20.97
CA LYS A 116 21.50 1.72 19.58
C LYS A 116 20.16 1.75 18.84
N ASN A 117 19.07 1.34 19.47
CA ASN A 117 17.74 1.33 18.86
C ASN A 117 17.20 2.75 18.66
N ILE A 118 17.48 3.67 19.58
CA ILE A 118 17.12 5.10 19.45
C ILE A 118 17.77 5.67 18.18
N LEU A 119 19.09 5.51 18.01
CA LEU A 119 19.80 5.99 16.82
C LEU A 119 19.28 5.36 15.52
N VAL A 120 18.95 4.06 15.55
CA VAL A 120 18.37 3.37 14.41
C VAL A 120 16.98 3.88 14.08
N LEU A 121 16.15 4.18 15.09
CA LEU A 121 14.81 4.70 14.90
C LEU A 121 14.84 6.12 14.29
N GLU A 122 15.76 6.97 14.75
CA GLU A 122 15.97 8.30 14.16
C GLU A 122 16.43 8.21 12.70
N ARG A 123 17.38 7.31 12.40
CA ARG A 123 17.80 7.06 11.02
C ARG A 123 16.65 6.53 10.16
N TYR A 124 15.81 5.66 10.73
CA TYR A 124 14.64 5.12 10.05
C TYR A 124 13.63 6.23 9.71
N LYS A 125 13.32 7.13 10.65
CA LYS A 125 12.43 8.28 10.40
C LYS A 125 12.94 9.11 9.22
N LYS A 126 14.25 9.40 9.18
CA LYS A 126 14.89 10.13 8.07
C LYS A 126 14.71 9.39 6.73
N LEU A 127 15.01 8.09 6.70
CA LEU A 127 14.86 7.27 5.49
C LEU A 127 13.41 7.19 5.01
N VAL A 128 12.44 7.09 5.91
CA VAL A 128 11.02 7.09 5.52
C VAL A 128 10.64 8.43 4.88
N ASN A 129 11.05 9.55 5.48
CA ASN A 129 10.75 10.88 4.94
C ASN A 129 11.41 11.12 3.57
N GLU A 130 12.60 10.58 3.34
CA GLU A 130 13.31 10.71 2.06
C GLU A 130 12.72 9.82 0.95
N ASN A 131 12.32 8.58 1.30
CA ASN A 131 11.97 7.57 0.30
C ASN A 131 10.47 7.40 0.06
N TYR A 132 9.62 7.73 1.04
CA TYR A 132 8.17 7.57 0.91
C TYR A 132 7.51 8.91 0.56
N LYS A 133 7.00 9.00 -0.67
CA LYS A 133 6.19 10.13 -1.14
C LYS A 133 4.72 9.77 -1.04
N LYS A 134 3.93 10.61 -0.36
CA LYS A 134 2.47 10.46 -0.35
C LYS A 134 1.92 10.73 -1.77
N PRO A 135 0.86 10.02 -2.20
CA PRO A 135 0.18 10.39 -3.43
C PRO A 135 -0.36 11.81 -3.30
N ILE A 136 -0.06 12.64 -4.30
CA ILE A 136 -0.60 14.00 -4.44
C ILE A 136 -2.04 13.84 -4.94
N ASN A 137 -2.99 14.48 -4.27
CA ASN A 137 -4.41 14.40 -4.60
C ASN A 137 -4.67 14.75 -6.08
N GLY A 138 -5.35 13.85 -6.79
CA GLY A 138 -6.42 14.23 -7.72
C GLY A 138 -6.07 14.47 -9.19
N ASN A 139 -4.85 14.85 -9.58
CA ASN A 139 -4.51 15.05 -10.99
C ASN A 139 -3.38 14.11 -11.43
N PHE A 140 -3.72 12.84 -11.62
CA PHE A 140 -3.04 12.10 -12.68
C PHE A 140 -3.88 12.37 -13.92
N ASP A 141 -3.32 13.16 -14.83
CA ASP A 141 -3.88 13.36 -16.16
C ASP A 141 -3.93 11.99 -16.82
N ASP A 142 -5.13 11.42 -16.83
CA ASP A 142 -5.37 10.10 -17.40
C ASP A 142 -5.28 10.28 -18.92
N CYS A 143 -4.08 10.11 -19.47
CA CYS A 143 -3.83 10.19 -20.90
C CYS A 143 -4.69 9.20 -21.71
N LYS A 144 -5.40 8.27 -21.06
CA LYS A 144 -6.44 7.45 -21.70
C LYS A 144 -7.71 8.20 -22.06
N LYS A 145 -8.00 9.34 -21.43
CA LYS A 145 -9.21 10.12 -21.78
C LYS A 145 -9.15 10.60 -23.22
N ASP A 146 -7.98 11.07 -23.66
CA ASP A 146 -7.76 11.50 -25.03
C ASP A 146 -7.77 10.30 -26.00
N ILE A 147 -7.12 9.19 -25.64
CA ILE A 147 -7.13 7.95 -26.45
C ILE A 147 -8.56 7.40 -26.63
N LEU A 148 -9.38 7.44 -25.57
CA LEU A 148 -10.78 6.99 -25.65
C LEU A 148 -11.61 7.93 -26.52
N ARG A 149 -11.40 9.25 -26.44
CA ARG A 149 -12.08 10.22 -27.30
C ARG A 149 -11.79 9.97 -28.78
N ASP A 150 -10.52 9.75 -29.13
CA ASP A 150 -10.11 9.50 -30.52
C ASP A 150 -10.72 8.21 -31.10
N LEU A 151 -10.99 7.20 -30.27
CA LEU A 151 -11.64 5.95 -30.70
C LEU A 151 -13.14 6.12 -30.95
N TYR A 152 -13.84 6.92 -30.13
CA TYR A 152 -15.28 7.18 -30.31
C TYR A 152 -15.57 8.20 -31.42
N GLU A 153 -14.69 9.18 -31.64
CA GLU A 153 -14.82 10.13 -32.76
C GLU A 153 -14.54 9.48 -34.13
N SER A 154 -13.88 8.32 -34.16
CA SER A 154 -13.60 7.57 -35.40
C SER A 154 -14.74 6.65 -35.87
N SER A 155 -15.81 6.49 -35.07
CA SER A 155 -16.90 5.54 -35.35
C SER A 155 -18.23 6.15 -35.82
N ASP A 156 -18.32 7.47 -35.96
CA ASP A 156 -19.55 8.16 -36.43
C ASP A 156 -19.44 8.60 -37.90
N SER A 157 -19.13 7.67 -38.80
CA SER A 157 -19.30 7.86 -40.24
C SER A 157 -19.67 6.56 -40.94
N ASP A 158 -20.86 6.05 -40.66
CA ASP A 158 -21.55 5.14 -41.57
C ASP A 158 -22.88 5.79 -41.99
N GLU A 159 -22.99 5.97 -43.30
CA GLU A 159 -23.96 6.75 -44.05
C GLU A 159 -25.39 6.22 -43.89
N ASP A 160 -26.32 7.15 -43.70
CA ASP A 160 -27.76 6.90 -43.72
C ASP A 160 -28.22 6.89 -45.18
N ASP A 161 -28.25 5.72 -45.81
CA ASP A 161 -28.83 5.55 -47.15
C ASP A 161 -29.71 4.28 -47.18
N THR A 162 -30.98 4.45 -46.80
CA THR A 162 -32.02 3.46 -47.11
C THR A 162 -33.09 4.10 -48.01
N SER A 163 -32.93 3.83 -49.30
CA SER A 163 -33.91 4.04 -50.36
C SER A 163 -35.23 3.33 -50.02
N SER A 164 -36.33 4.08 -49.96
CA SER A 164 -37.68 3.51 -49.99
C SER A 164 -38.11 3.28 -51.44
N ILE A 165 -38.24 2.01 -51.84
CA ILE A 165 -39.03 1.58 -52.99
C ILE A 165 -40.34 1.04 -52.41
N ASP A 166 -41.43 1.76 -52.64
CA ASP A 166 -42.69 1.26 -53.21
C ASP A 166 -43.70 2.42 -53.36
#